data_AF-A0A9W9QFD9-F1
#
_entry.id   AF-A0A9W9QFD9-F1
#
_cell.length_a   1.000
_cell.length_b   1.000
_cell.length_c   1.000
_cell.angle_alpha   90.00
_cell.angle_beta   90.00
_cell.angle_gamma   90.00
#
_symmetry.space_group_name_H-M   'P 1'
#
loop_
_entity.id
_entity.type
_entity.pdbx_description
1 polymer ?
#
loop_
_entity_poly.entity_id
_entity_poly.type
_entity_poly.pdbx_seq_one_letter_code
_entity_poly.pdbx_strand_id
1 'polypeptide(L)'
;MSSTSRKKDTPNFWTQSEGLQPDGLLSQQAIKGNFSLQNVLSTNHISVTLSDENASIPANDPMVSCLINYQVARSLFENFMTKLNPYVSQLDPELHSFTYVRYKSPFLFTTVLAAASKAFNSALYTTLHAHAEDLFSQCLRKGEKSTELVQAILILTYWKEPNDARAWMSLGLAIRMGSDLNWHALTAHGTNSTESGQREARNVERTWLVLFVYDRR
;
A
#
# COMPACT_ATOMS: atom_id res chain seq x y z
N MET A 1 29.35 -64.15 60.39
CA MET A 1 28.26 -64.51 59.44
C MET A 1 28.21 -63.39 58.42
N SER A 2 29.04 -63.48 57.37
CA SER A 2 28.69 -63.99 56.03
C SER A 2 27.74 -63.01 55.32
N SER A 3 28.25 -62.20 54.37
CA SER A 3 28.14 -62.39 52.90
C SER A 3 26.68 -62.57 52.45
N THR A 4 26.13 -61.90 51.44
CA THR A 4 26.66 -61.64 50.10
C THR A 4 25.66 -60.75 49.34
N SER A 5 26.20 -59.97 48.40
CA SER A 5 25.55 -59.22 47.32
C SER A 5 24.51 -60.02 46.51
N ARG A 6 23.46 -59.33 45.99
CA ARG A 6 23.02 -59.57 44.59
C ARG A 6 22.28 -58.38 43.97
N LYS A 7 22.88 -57.86 42.91
CA LYS A 7 22.34 -56.94 41.90
C LYS A 7 20.94 -57.36 41.43
N LYS A 8 20.08 -56.38 41.12
CA LYS A 8 18.97 -56.55 40.18
C LYS A 8 19.15 -55.58 39.02
N ASP A 9 19.84 -56.14 38.04
CA ASP A 9 19.77 -55.96 36.60
C ASP A 9 18.68 -55.02 36.07
N THR A 10 19.16 -54.04 35.31
CA THR A 10 18.44 -53.30 34.28
C THR A 10 17.82 -54.26 33.26
N PRO A 11 16.52 -54.22 32.98
CA PRO A 11 15.98 -54.85 31.79
C PRO A 11 16.00 -53.85 30.63
N ASN A 12 17.01 -54.03 29.78
CA ASN A 12 16.90 -54.14 28.33
C ASN A 12 16.07 -53.07 27.59
N PHE A 13 16.81 -52.08 27.09
CA PHE A 13 16.50 -51.14 26.01
C PHE A 13 16.05 -51.79 24.67
N TRP A 14 15.93 -53.13 24.59
CA TRP A 14 15.74 -53.87 23.34
C TRP A 14 14.51 -54.79 23.28
N THR A 15 13.50 -54.58 24.13
CA THR A 15 12.22 -55.30 23.98
C THR A 15 11.04 -54.35 23.98
N GLN A 16 10.80 -53.73 22.82
CA GLN A 16 9.47 -53.59 22.23
C GLN A 16 9.63 -53.06 20.81
N SER A 17 9.69 -53.99 19.87
CA SER A 17 9.40 -53.74 18.46
C SER A 17 7.90 -53.46 18.36
N GLU A 18 7.48 -52.22 18.60
CA GLU A 18 6.15 -51.78 18.20
C GLU A 18 6.17 -51.50 16.70
N GLY A 19 5.29 -52.21 16.00
CA GLY A 19 5.12 -52.10 14.57
C GLY A 19 4.81 -50.67 14.14
N LEU A 20 5.20 -50.37 12.90
CA LEU A 20 4.81 -49.15 12.19
C LEU A 20 3.28 -49.06 12.10
N GLN A 21 2.63 -48.50 13.12
CA GLN A 21 1.24 -48.02 13.04
C GLN A 21 1.28 -46.52 12.71
N PRO A 22 0.78 -46.09 11.53
CA PRO A 22 0.87 -44.71 11.10
C PRO A 22 -0.37 -43.91 11.52
N ASP A 23 -0.77 -43.93 12.80
CA ASP A 23 -1.99 -43.23 13.24
C ASP A 23 -1.73 -41.92 13.99
N GLY A 24 -0.48 -41.43 14.00
CA GLY A 24 -0.11 -40.16 14.63
C GLY A 24 0.19 -38.99 13.68
N LEU A 25 0.15 -39.20 12.36
CA LEU A 25 0.68 -38.25 11.37
C LEU A 25 -0.39 -37.54 10.53
N LEU A 26 -1.64 -37.58 10.97
CA LEU A 26 -2.73 -36.80 10.40
C LEU A 26 -3.34 -35.91 11.47
N SER A 27 -3.03 -34.62 11.38
CA SER A 27 -3.71 -33.58 12.15
C SER A 27 -5.23 -33.74 12.03
N GLN A 28 -5.91 -33.86 13.16
CA GLN A 28 -7.38 -33.86 13.21
C GLN A 28 -8.01 -32.56 12.67
N GLN A 29 -7.22 -31.50 12.42
CA GLN A 29 -7.70 -30.33 11.67
C GLN A 29 -7.87 -30.58 10.17
N ALA A 30 -7.25 -31.62 9.59
CA ALA A 30 -7.49 -31.98 8.20
C ALA A 30 -8.91 -32.57 8.01
N ILE A 31 -9.42 -33.35 8.96
CA ILE A 31 -10.73 -34.03 8.81
C ILE A 31 -11.92 -33.05 8.94
N LYS A 32 -11.67 -31.80 9.34
CA LYS A 32 -12.69 -30.73 9.43
C LYS A 32 -12.68 -29.75 8.25
N GLY A 33 -11.78 -29.90 7.29
CA GLY A 33 -11.70 -29.05 6.10
C GLY A 33 -12.51 -29.61 4.94
N ASN A 34 -13.34 -28.79 4.31
CA ASN A 34 -14.09 -29.14 3.11
C ASN A 34 -13.12 -29.25 1.91
N PHE A 35 -12.45 -30.40 1.77
CA PHE A 35 -11.55 -30.67 0.64
C PHE A 35 -12.36 -30.97 -0.63
N SER A 36 -12.85 -29.92 -1.29
CA SER A 36 -13.33 -30.04 -2.67
C SER A 36 -12.13 -29.97 -3.62
N LEU A 37 -12.11 -30.84 -4.64
CA LEU A 37 -11.11 -30.80 -5.73
C LEU A 37 -11.04 -29.42 -6.42
N GLN A 38 -12.14 -28.64 -6.37
CA GLN A 38 -12.17 -27.27 -6.86
C GLN A 38 -11.21 -26.34 -6.11
N ASN A 39 -10.99 -26.57 -4.82
CA ASN A 39 -10.11 -25.77 -3.97
C ASN A 39 -8.63 -26.15 -4.15
N VAL A 40 -8.35 -27.42 -4.43
CA VAL A 40 -6.98 -27.92 -4.65
C VAL A 40 -6.46 -27.59 -6.05
N LEU A 41 -7.36 -27.54 -7.05
CA LEU A 41 -7.01 -27.27 -8.45
C LEU A 41 -7.13 -25.79 -8.85
N SER A 42 -7.56 -24.92 -7.94
CA SER A 42 -7.58 -23.47 -8.19
C SER A 42 -6.15 -22.95 -8.27
N THR A 43 -5.60 -22.93 -9.47
CA THR A 43 -4.37 -22.19 -9.79
C THR A 43 -4.74 -20.71 -9.95
N ASN A 44 -5.27 -20.11 -8.89
CA ASN A 44 -5.40 -18.67 -8.83
C ASN A 44 -4.08 -18.13 -8.28
N HIS A 45 -3.47 -17.22 -9.04
CA HIS A 45 -2.45 -16.31 -8.57
C HIS A 45 -2.78 -15.87 -7.15
N ILE A 46 -1.78 -15.82 -6.27
CA ILE A 46 -1.87 -15.31 -4.90
C ILE A 46 -2.67 -14.00 -4.92
N SER A 47 -3.96 -14.11 -4.66
CA SER A 47 -4.84 -12.99 -4.42
C SER A 47 -4.55 -12.61 -2.98
N VAL A 48 -3.70 -11.61 -2.82
CA VAL A 48 -3.64 -10.84 -1.57
C VAL A 48 -5.09 -10.50 -1.20
N THR A 49 -5.52 -10.97 -0.04
CA THR A 49 -6.83 -10.70 0.54
C THR A 49 -6.92 -9.20 0.83
N LEU A 50 -7.32 -8.42 -0.18
CA LEU A 50 -7.76 -7.05 -0.01
C LEU A 50 -9.20 -7.13 0.50
N SER A 51 -9.40 -6.74 1.74
CA SER A 51 -10.71 -6.64 2.40
C SER A 51 -11.52 -5.42 1.91
N ASP A 52 -11.49 -5.11 0.61
CA ASP A 52 -12.18 -3.95 0.01
C ASP A 52 -13.09 -4.36 -1.17
N GLU A 53 -13.92 -5.40 -0.99
CA GLU A 53 -14.89 -5.84 -2.02
C GLU A 53 -16.05 -4.84 -2.27
N ASN A 54 -16.04 -3.64 -1.68
CA ASN A 54 -17.06 -2.61 -1.91
C ASN A 54 -16.49 -1.23 -2.34
N ALA A 55 -15.22 -1.15 -2.76
CA ALA A 55 -14.67 0.09 -3.29
C ALA A 55 -15.27 0.39 -4.68
N SER A 56 -16.38 1.14 -4.72
CA SER A 56 -16.92 1.68 -5.96
C SER A 56 -15.89 2.61 -6.61
N ILE A 57 -15.68 2.46 -7.92
CA ILE A 57 -14.77 3.35 -8.67
C ILE A 57 -15.28 4.80 -8.51
N PRO A 58 -14.44 5.75 -8.07
CA PRO A 58 -14.86 7.14 -7.92
C PRO A 58 -15.38 7.71 -9.24
N ALA A 59 -16.52 8.42 -9.22
CA ALA A 59 -17.15 8.97 -10.42
C ALA A 59 -16.23 9.94 -11.21
N ASN A 60 -15.29 10.59 -10.50
CA ASN A 60 -14.34 11.53 -11.10
C ASN A 60 -13.02 10.87 -11.55
N ASP A 61 -12.99 9.54 -11.68
CA ASP A 61 -11.85 8.81 -12.22
C ASP A 61 -11.58 9.24 -13.68
N PRO A 62 -10.34 9.63 -14.02
CA PRO A 62 -9.99 10.09 -15.38
C PRO A 62 -10.25 9.03 -16.46
N MET A 63 -10.25 7.75 -16.11
CA MET A 63 -10.60 6.66 -17.02
C MET A 63 -12.10 6.56 -17.26
N VAL A 64 -12.91 6.76 -16.21
CA VAL A 64 -14.38 6.77 -16.32
C VAL A 64 -14.85 8.00 -17.10
N SER A 65 -14.16 9.12 -16.94
CA SER A 65 -14.36 10.33 -17.75
C SER A 65 -13.81 10.22 -19.19
N CYS A 66 -13.34 9.05 -19.62
CA CYS A 66 -12.79 8.79 -20.95
C CYS A 66 -11.61 9.70 -21.35
N LEU A 67 -10.89 10.27 -20.38
CA LEU A 67 -9.73 11.13 -20.65
C LEU A 67 -8.51 10.31 -21.07
N ILE A 68 -8.44 9.05 -20.61
CA ILE A 68 -7.32 8.16 -20.85
C ILE A 68 -7.75 6.69 -20.90
N ASN A 69 -7.12 5.93 -21.80
CA ASN A 69 -7.30 4.48 -21.89
C ASN A 69 -6.52 3.75 -20.79
N TYR A 70 -7.02 2.60 -20.32
CA TYR A 70 -6.40 1.73 -19.33
C TYR A 70 -4.92 1.44 -19.61
N GLN A 71 -4.60 1.04 -20.85
CA GLN A 71 -3.23 0.67 -21.23
C GLN A 71 -2.26 1.85 -21.07
N VAL A 72 -2.69 3.05 -21.48
CA VAL A 72 -1.88 4.26 -21.38
C VAL A 72 -1.77 4.71 -19.93
N ALA A 73 -2.86 4.68 -19.16
CA ALA A 73 -2.87 5.01 -17.74
C ALA A 73 -1.92 4.09 -16.96
N ARG A 74 -1.97 2.78 -17.21
CA ARG A 74 -1.09 1.80 -16.58
C ARG A 74 0.37 2.05 -16.91
N SER A 75 0.69 2.26 -18.20
CA SER A 75 2.06 2.57 -18.63
C SER A 75 2.58 3.87 -17.99
N LEU A 76 1.76 4.92 -17.93
CA LEU A 76 2.14 6.18 -17.28
C LEU A 76 2.37 6.01 -15.78
N PHE A 77 1.51 5.25 -15.10
CA PHE A 77 1.68 4.97 -13.67
C PHE A 77 2.96 4.18 -13.39
N GLU A 78 3.24 3.13 -14.17
CA GLU A 78 4.47 2.35 -14.06
C GLU A 78 5.71 3.22 -14.32
N ASN A 79 5.65 4.09 -15.34
CA ASN A 79 6.70 5.07 -15.63
C ASN A 79 6.88 6.08 -14.48
N PHE A 80 5.79 6.53 -13.86
CA PHE A 80 5.88 7.39 -12.67
C PHE A 80 6.63 6.68 -11.55
N MET A 81 6.17 5.49 -11.16
CA MET A 81 6.71 4.75 -10.02
C MET A 81 8.19 4.38 -10.21
N THR A 82 8.59 4.08 -11.45
CA THR A 82 9.97 3.66 -11.76
C THR A 82 10.93 4.82 -12.06
N LYS A 83 10.47 5.90 -12.70
CA LYS A 83 11.34 6.98 -13.19
C LYS A 83 11.17 8.30 -12.46
N LEU A 84 9.98 8.64 -11.97
CA LEU A 84 9.70 9.94 -11.32
C LEU A 84 9.71 9.84 -9.81
N ASN A 85 9.04 8.82 -9.27
CA ASN A 85 8.90 8.61 -7.84
C ASN A 85 10.25 8.57 -7.09
N PRO A 86 11.36 8.02 -7.62
CA PRO A 86 12.65 8.09 -6.94
C PRO A 86 13.15 9.51 -6.60
N TYR A 87 12.75 10.53 -7.38
CA TYR A 87 13.18 11.92 -7.15
C TYR A 87 12.41 12.61 -6.02
N VAL A 88 11.12 12.27 -5.85
CA VAL A 88 10.28 12.82 -4.79
C VAL A 88 10.25 11.90 -3.55
N SER A 89 10.54 10.61 -3.74
CA SER A 89 10.51 9.55 -2.74
C SER A 89 9.26 9.58 -1.88
N GLN A 90 8.08 9.71 -2.51
CA GLN A 90 6.82 9.97 -1.81
C GLN A 90 5.92 8.75 -1.74
N LEU A 91 5.76 8.03 -2.85
CA LEU A 91 4.90 6.85 -2.93
C LEU A 91 5.71 5.58 -2.66
N ASP A 92 5.19 4.72 -1.80
CA ASP A 92 5.75 3.38 -1.55
C ASP A 92 5.25 2.40 -2.63
N PRO A 93 6.12 1.78 -3.46
CA PRO A 93 5.71 0.83 -4.51
C PRO A 93 4.98 -0.42 -4.01
N GLU A 94 5.23 -0.84 -2.76
CA GLU A 94 4.59 -2.02 -2.18
C GLU A 94 3.18 -1.70 -1.66
N LEU A 95 2.90 -0.42 -1.39
CA LEU A 95 1.57 0.06 -0.95
C LEU A 95 0.76 0.66 -2.11
N HIS A 96 1.38 1.56 -2.88
CA HIS A 96 0.76 2.35 -3.94
C HIS A 96 0.79 1.59 -5.26
N SER A 97 0.03 0.50 -5.32
CA SER A 97 -0.25 -0.17 -6.59
C SER A 97 -1.21 0.68 -7.45
N PHE A 98 -1.22 0.43 -8.76
CA PHE A 98 -2.12 1.10 -9.71
C PHE A 98 -3.58 1.04 -9.24
N THR A 99 -4.02 -0.15 -8.83
CA THR A 99 -5.38 -0.41 -8.37
C THR A 99 -5.65 0.29 -7.04
N TYR A 100 -4.71 0.19 -6.09
CA TYR A 100 -4.86 0.82 -4.78
C TYR A 100 -5.06 2.33 -4.90
N VAL A 101 -4.17 3.03 -5.61
CA VAL A 101 -4.23 4.49 -5.76
C VAL A 101 -5.52 4.92 -6.46
N ARG A 102 -5.92 4.20 -7.52
CA ARG A 102 -7.13 4.49 -8.29
C ARG A 102 -8.41 4.44 -7.44
N TYR A 103 -8.53 3.43 -6.57
CA TYR A 103 -9.69 3.31 -5.68
C TYR A 103 -9.60 4.25 -4.47
N LYS A 104 -8.40 4.47 -3.94
CA LYS A 104 -8.19 5.25 -2.72
C LYS A 104 -8.42 6.74 -2.94
N SER A 105 -7.88 7.30 -4.03
CA SER A 105 -8.01 8.73 -4.31
C SER A 105 -7.94 9.01 -5.81
N PRO A 106 -9.05 9.44 -6.45
CA PRO A 106 -9.02 9.81 -7.86
C PRO A 106 -8.08 10.99 -8.09
N PHE A 107 -7.99 11.92 -7.13
CA PHE A 107 -7.10 13.08 -7.23
C PHE A 107 -5.62 12.68 -7.25
N LEU A 108 -5.19 11.81 -6.34
CA LEU A 108 -3.82 11.31 -6.33
C LEU A 108 -3.52 10.53 -7.62
N PHE A 109 -4.44 9.67 -8.04
CA PHE A 109 -4.30 8.90 -9.27
C PHE A 109 -4.12 9.80 -10.50
N THR A 110 -5.02 10.77 -10.72
CA THR A 110 -4.92 11.72 -11.82
C THR A 110 -3.63 12.53 -11.77
N THR A 111 -3.22 12.97 -10.58
CA THR A 111 -2.00 13.75 -10.39
C THR A 111 -0.75 12.97 -10.79
N VAL A 112 -0.66 11.70 -10.39
CA VAL A 112 0.43 10.78 -10.78
C VAL A 112 0.49 10.63 -12.30
N LEU A 113 -0.66 10.42 -12.95
CA LEU A 113 -0.73 10.32 -14.41
C LEU A 113 -0.36 11.63 -15.10
N ALA A 114 -0.80 12.77 -14.57
CA ALA A 114 -0.45 14.09 -15.09
C ALA A 114 1.07 14.33 -15.02
N ALA A 115 1.70 14.08 -13.87
CA ALA A 115 3.16 14.22 -13.72
C ALA A 115 3.94 13.30 -14.68
N ALA A 116 3.51 12.05 -14.84
CA ALA A 116 4.12 11.12 -15.80
C ALA A 116 3.92 11.55 -17.25
N SER A 117 2.72 12.01 -17.61
CA SER A 117 2.40 12.45 -18.97
C SER A 117 3.25 13.65 -19.37
N LYS A 118 3.57 14.57 -18.45
CA LYS A 118 4.49 15.67 -18.71
C LYS A 118 5.84 15.21 -19.27
N ALA A 119 6.36 14.08 -18.78
CA ALA A 119 7.66 13.53 -19.19
C ALA A 119 7.56 12.56 -20.39
N PHE A 120 6.50 11.75 -20.48
CA PHE A 120 6.45 10.61 -21.41
C PHE A 120 5.36 10.71 -22.48
N ASN A 121 4.37 11.58 -22.29
CA ASN A 121 3.27 11.77 -23.23
C ASN A 121 2.65 13.17 -23.08
N SER A 122 3.37 14.18 -23.59
CA SER A 122 3.01 15.59 -23.39
C SER A 122 1.65 15.98 -23.98
N ALA A 123 1.15 15.23 -24.97
CA ALA A 123 -0.17 15.45 -25.55
C ALA A 123 -1.31 15.25 -24.54
N LEU A 124 -1.13 14.38 -23.54
CA LEU A 124 -2.12 14.13 -22.49
C LEU A 124 -1.96 15.04 -21.27
N TYR A 125 -0.82 15.73 -21.15
CA TYR A 125 -0.48 16.51 -19.97
C TYR A 125 -1.51 17.60 -19.69
N THR A 126 -1.81 18.44 -20.68
CA THR A 126 -2.74 19.56 -20.49
C THR A 126 -4.11 19.10 -19.99
N THR A 127 -4.63 18.01 -20.57
CA THR A 127 -5.95 17.46 -20.21
C THR A 127 -5.95 16.84 -18.81
N LEU A 128 -4.95 16.01 -18.49
CA LEU A 128 -4.86 15.36 -17.18
C LEU A 128 -4.56 16.35 -16.06
N HIS A 129 -3.71 17.34 -16.34
CA HIS A 129 -3.38 18.40 -15.39
C HIS A 129 -4.61 19.28 -15.11
N ALA A 130 -5.38 19.66 -16.13
CA ALA A 130 -6.63 20.40 -15.93
C ALA A 130 -7.65 19.60 -15.09
N HIS A 131 -7.76 18.30 -15.31
CA HIS A 131 -8.61 17.42 -14.49
C HIS A 131 -8.12 17.33 -13.04
N ALA A 132 -6.81 17.24 -12.82
CA ALA A 132 -6.23 17.25 -11.48
C ALA A 132 -6.51 18.57 -10.74
N GLU A 133 -6.42 19.70 -11.42
CA GLU A 133 -6.73 21.03 -10.85
C GLU A 133 -8.21 21.18 -10.48
N ASP A 134 -9.13 20.64 -11.28
CA ASP A 134 -10.56 20.62 -10.95
C ASP A 134 -10.84 19.72 -9.74
N LEU A 135 -10.25 18.52 -9.70
CA LEU A 135 -10.33 17.62 -8.55
C LEU A 135 -9.78 18.27 -7.28
N PHE A 136 -8.63 18.95 -7.37
CA PHE A 136 -8.06 19.69 -6.26
C PHE A 136 -9.05 20.73 -5.74
N SER A 137 -9.60 21.55 -6.65
CA SER A 137 -10.58 22.58 -6.32
C SER A 137 -11.86 22.01 -5.69
N GLN A 138 -12.32 20.84 -6.14
CA GLN A 138 -13.45 20.13 -5.54
C GLN A 138 -13.16 19.68 -4.10
N CYS A 139 -11.99 19.09 -3.85
CA CYS A 139 -11.59 18.68 -2.51
C CYS A 139 -11.51 19.87 -1.56
N LEU A 140 -10.97 21.01 -2.03
CA LEU A 140 -10.92 22.26 -1.26
C LEU A 140 -12.31 22.77 -0.90
N ARG A 141 -13.24 22.80 -1.87
CA ARG A 141 -14.63 23.23 -1.63
C ARG A 141 -15.33 22.37 -0.58
N LYS A 142 -15.03 21.07 -0.53
CA LYS A 142 -15.59 20.13 0.44
C LYS A 142 -14.87 20.14 1.80
N GLY A 143 -13.70 20.77 1.89
CA GLY A 143 -12.86 20.74 3.09
C GLY A 143 -12.28 19.35 3.39
N GLU A 144 -12.11 18.51 2.36
CA GLU A 144 -11.55 17.17 2.51
C GLU A 144 -10.08 17.24 2.93
N LYS A 145 -9.68 16.31 3.81
CA LYS A 145 -8.30 16.17 4.28
C LYS A 145 -7.99 14.69 4.36
N SER A 146 -6.98 14.25 3.62
CA SER A 146 -6.48 12.88 3.67
C SER A 146 -5.00 12.86 3.35
N THR A 147 -4.33 11.75 3.67
CA THR A 147 -2.92 11.56 3.30
C THR A 147 -2.75 11.71 1.80
N GLU A 148 -3.54 11.01 0.99
CA GLU A 148 -3.45 10.97 -0.47
C GLU A 148 -3.62 12.35 -1.11
N LEU A 149 -4.50 13.18 -0.56
CA LEU A 149 -4.68 14.55 -1.00
C LEU A 149 -3.41 15.38 -0.79
N VAL A 150 -2.78 15.25 0.38
CA VAL A 150 -1.50 15.90 0.68
C VAL A 150 -0.39 15.39 -0.25
N GLN A 151 -0.33 14.08 -0.51
CA GLN A 151 0.66 13.50 -1.43
C GLN A 151 0.45 14.03 -2.86
N ALA A 152 -0.79 14.17 -3.30
CA ALA A 152 -1.11 14.72 -4.61
C ALA A 152 -0.66 16.19 -4.72
N ILE A 153 -0.91 17.01 -3.70
CA ILE A 153 -0.41 18.39 -3.67
C ILE A 153 1.13 18.43 -3.76
N LEU A 154 1.83 17.55 -3.03
CA LEU A 154 3.29 17.45 -3.09
C LEU A 154 3.78 17.12 -4.50
N ILE A 155 3.13 16.16 -5.18
CA ILE A 155 3.48 15.77 -6.55
C ILE A 155 3.21 16.93 -7.53
N LEU A 156 2.07 17.61 -7.45
CA LEU A 156 1.79 18.80 -8.29
C LEU A 156 2.82 19.91 -8.05
N THR A 157 3.23 20.12 -6.80
CA THR A 157 4.23 21.12 -6.44
C THR A 157 5.60 20.77 -7.02
N TYR A 158 6.00 19.49 -6.96
CA TYR A 158 7.28 19.03 -7.47
C TYR A 158 7.38 19.16 -9.00
N TRP A 159 6.32 18.80 -9.72
CA TRP A 159 6.26 18.87 -11.19
C TRP A 159 5.49 20.08 -11.71
N LYS A 160 5.46 21.18 -10.94
CA LYS A 160 4.73 22.40 -11.28
C LYS A 160 5.18 23.01 -12.61
N GLU A 161 4.32 23.85 -13.20
CA GLU A 161 4.74 24.71 -14.30
C GLU A 161 5.66 25.84 -13.80
N PRO A 162 6.61 26.32 -14.61
CA PRO A 162 7.53 27.39 -14.21
C PRO A 162 6.80 28.66 -13.74
N ASN A 163 5.68 29.00 -14.39
CA ASN A 163 4.84 30.15 -14.10
C ASN A 163 3.79 29.90 -13.00
N ASP A 164 3.70 28.69 -12.44
CA ASP A 164 2.75 28.42 -11.37
C ASP A 164 3.29 28.91 -10.02
N ALA A 165 2.81 30.09 -9.62
CA ALA A 165 3.09 30.68 -8.32
C ALA A 165 2.24 30.07 -7.19
N ARG A 166 1.17 29.34 -7.53
CA ARG A 166 0.21 28.79 -6.56
C ARG A 166 0.77 27.56 -5.84
N ALA A 167 1.78 26.90 -6.41
CA ALA A 167 2.39 25.71 -5.82
C ALA A 167 2.83 25.91 -4.36
N TRP A 168 3.43 27.06 -4.03
CA TRP A 168 3.85 27.37 -2.66
C TRP A 168 2.66 27.58 -1.71
N MET A 169 1.57 28.16 -2.20
CA MET A 169 0.32 28.29 -1.44
C MET A 169 -0.32 26.93 -1.20
N SER A 170 -0.37 26.07 -2.22
CA SER A 170 -0.84 24.69 -2.10
C SER A 170 0.01 23.89 -1.12
N LEU A 171 1.33 24.07 -1.14
CA LEU A 171 2.25 23.44 -0.19
C LEU A 171 1.98 23.91 1.26
N GLY A 172 1.77 25.21 1.47
CA GLY A 172 1.36 25.73 2.79
C GLY A 172 0.05 25.11 3.28
N LEU A 173 -0.90 24.89 2.38
CA LEU A 173 -2.14 24.18 2.69
C LEU A 173 -1.90 22.71 3.05
N ALA A 174 -1.01 22.02 2.32
CA ALA A 174 -0.62 20.65 2.60
C ALA A 174 0.00 20.49 4.00
N ILE A 175 0.86 21.42 4.42
CA ILE A 175 1.44 21.47 5.77
C ILE A 175 0.33 21.65 6.82
N ARG A 176 -0.62 22.56 6.56
CA ARG A 176 -1.77 22.78 7.46
C ARG A 176 -2.63 21.54 7.58
N MET A 177 -2.90 20.84 6.48
CA MET A 177 -3.64 19.58 6.48
C MET A 177 -2.92 18.49 7.28
N GLY A 178 -1.60 18.34 7.13
CA GLY A 178 -0.83 17.39 7.93
C GLY A 178 -0.89 17.67 9.44
N SER A 179 -0.90 18.96 9.81
CA SER A 179 -1.09 19.38 11.19
C SER A 179 -2.48 19.02 11.72
N ASP A 180 -3.52 19.28 10.92
CA ASP A 180 -4.92 18.96 11.27
C ASP A 180 -5.18 17.44 11.34
N LEU A 181 -4.43 16.64 10.57
CA LEU A 181 -4.44 15.17 10.64
C LEU A 181 -3.59 14.61 11.80
N ASN A 182 -3.08 15.48 12.66
CA ASN A 182 -2.30 15.16 13.85
C ASN A 182 -0.98 14.40 13.56
N TRP A 183 -0.38 14.62 12.39
CA TRP A 183 0.89 13.98 12.02
C TRP A 183 2.10 14.49 12.81
N HIS A 184 1.95 15.58 13.54
CA HIS A 184 3.00 16.11 14.42
C HIS A 184 3.17 15.28 15.71
N ALA A 185 2.17 14.46 16.07
CA ALA A 185 2.14 13.68 17.29
C ALA A 185 2.56 12.21 17.10
N LEU A 186 3.33 11.89 16.04
CA LEU A 186 3.68 10.53 15.61
C LEU A 186 3.90 9.60 16.81
N THR A 187 2.92 8.74 17.07
CA THR A 187 2.99 7.74 18.14
C THR A 187 3.93 6.64 17.70
N ALA A 188 4.94 6.32 18.51
CA ALA A 188 5.78 5.13 18.30
C ALA A 188 4.87 3.92 18.08
N HIS A 189 4.87 3.38 16.86
CA HIS A 189 3.96 2.30 16.50
C HIS A 189 4.21 1.10 17.43
N GLY A 190 3.16 0.68 18.14
CA GLY A 190 3.21 -0.51 18.96
C GLY A 190 3.58 -1.71 18.09
N THR A 191 4.46 -2.57 18.59
CA THR A 191 5.01 -3.76 17.93
C THR A 191 3.96 -4.80 17.48
N ASN A 192 2.66 -4.54 17.70
CA ASN A 192 1.55 -5.46 17.48
C ASN A 192 0.67 -5.10 16.27
N SER A 193 1.03 -4.11 15.46
CA SER A 193 0.28 -3.75 14.26
C SER A 193 0.59 -4.68 13.08
N THR A 194 -0.41 -4.94 12.24
CA THR A 194 -0.24 -5.68 10.97
C THR A 194 0.79 -4.99 10.06
N GLU A 195 1.45 -5.75 9.19
CA GLU A 195 2.44 -5.20 8.23
C GLU A 195 1.85 -4.07 7.38
N SER A 196 0.62 -4.24 6.90
CA SER A 196 -0.12 -3.22 6.16
C SER A 196 -0.31 -1.93 6.98
N GLY A 197 -0.69 -2.05 8.26
CA GLY A 197 -0.80 -0.89 9.15
C GLY A 197 0.53 -0.18 9.38
N GLN A 198 1.64 -0.93 9.48
CA GLN A 198 2.98 -0.35 9.59
C GLN A 198 3.41 0.37 8.29
N ARG A 199 2.96 -0.09 7.12
CA ARG A 199 3.24 0.57 5.84
C ARG A 199 2.52 1.90 5.73
N GLU A 200 1.25 1.95 6.11
CA GLU A 200 0.46 3.18 6.13
C GLU A 200 1.01 4.20 7.14
N ALA A 201 1.42 3.72 8.31
CA ALA A 201 2.18 4.51 9.28
C ALA A 201 3.42 5.18 8.67
N ARG A 202 4.30 4.38 8.07
CA ARG A 202 5.50 4.90 7.37
C ARG A 202 5.13 5.83 6.20
N ASN A 203 3.99 5.62 5.55
CA ASN A 203 3.49 6.48 4.48
C ASN A 203 3.18 7.88 4.98
N VAL A 204 2.51 7.98 6.13
CA VAL A 204 2.24 9.24 6.81
C VAL A 204 3.52 9.92 7.27
N GLU A 205 4.40 9.18 7.97
CA GLU A 205 5.69 9.70 8.46
C GLU A 205 6.54 10.26 7.32
N ARG A 206 6.66 9.53 6.21
CA ARG A 206 7.39 9.95 5.01
C ARG A 206 6.82 11.25 4.45
N THR A 207 5.51 11.31 4.29
CA THR A 207 4.82 12.51 3.77
C THR A 207 5.08 13.71 4.66
N TRP A 208 5.02 13.53 5.98
CA TRP A 208 5.29 14.59 6.93
C TRP A 208 6.74 15.09 6.91
N LEU A 209 7.71 14.17 6.83
CA LEU A 209 9.12 14.52 6.71
C LEU A 209 9.42 15.31 5.43
N VAL A 210 8.81 14.92 4.30
CA VAL A 210 8.95 15.65 3.04
C VAL A 210 8.42 17.08 3.18
N LEU A 211 7.22 17.26 3.76
CA LEU A 211 6.65 18.58 4.01
C LEU A 211 7.54 19.44 4.90
N PHE A 212 8.11 18.88 5.96
CA PHE A 212 9.03 19.58 6.85
C PHE A 212 10.30 20.07 6.11
N VAL A 213 10.83 19.28 5.18
CA VAL A 213 11.98 19.71 4.36
C VAL A 213 11.60 20.88 3.46
N TYR A 214 10.39 20.87 2.90
CA TYR A 214 9.88 21.96 2.07
C TYR A 214 9.63 23.25 2.84
N ASP A 215 9.14 23.18 4.09
CA ASP A 215 8.86 24.35 4.93
C ASP A 215 10.13 25.13 5.31
N ARG A 216 11.28 24.44 5.35
CA ARG A 216 12.56 25.04 5.77
C ARG A 216 13.36 25.70 4.64
N ARG A 217 12.90 25.62 3.40
CA ARG A 217 13.56 26.22 2.23
C ARG A 217 12.87 27.52 1.82
#